data_AF-A0AAW0PK80-F1
#
_entry.id   AF-A0AAW0PK80-F1
#
_cell.length_a   1.000
_cell.length_b   1.000
_cell.length_c   1.000
_cell.angle_alpha   90.00
_cell.angle_beta   90.00
_cell.angle_gamma   90.00
#
_symmetry.space_group_name_H-M   'P 1'
#
loop_
_entity.id
_entity.type
_entity.pdbx_description
1 polymer ?
#
loop_
_entity_poly.entity_id
_entity_poly.type
_entity_poly.pdbx_seq_one_letter_code
_entity_poly.pdbx_strand_id
1 'polypeptide(L)'
;MLDKIGSEITNFAKMFPIEASLANFTLFLNEGQKNIEAHYPQIDQMDFYRWIGCVVILCTPTTRGCLSNTGGNLLMAGVGFSFLFAWVLMAFVTTLFVVGGNVEKMVCEPLSNRQIFKIIDTPFLVHPAKKNFLPGMLFQNPNIDLTIGSMYRECYENNGLYHALQLETLFNVNSFLNRTVYTKDLSKILEGVQVDLRDISLLDEAGRQNLLDFVNSGLGHIDYQAYQTELNKGVTLVDLLSFSADLEAQADNLPRGALENALKGHASSIRQIHREQVLPLEQAMSTMSQSIKQLQRTSTELPVKVNNILSAIDAAEYLITHNASHVVKQETKGYTESLVGYFRQYTNWVKNSLTAEVAQCKPISNIVDSLEIVACSFIIDSVNTFWFGLGGCCILLIPSIIFSVKLAKFYRRMDTEDVFEDCSPYFDTLSRFPRASAPPCYPDW
;
A
#
# COMPACT_ATOMS: atom_id res chain seq x y z
N MET A 1 -18.68 0.43 -7.01
CA MET A 1 -17.70 -0.28 -7.86
C MET A 1 -16.75 -1.12 -7.01
N LEU A 2 -16.19 -0.58 -5.93
CA LEU A 2 -15.50 -1.35 -4.87
C LEU A 2 -16.39 -2.43 -4.22
N ASP A 3 -17.70 -2.15 -4.01
CA ASP A 3 -18.63 -3.17 -3.49
C ASP A 3 -18.84 -4.36 -4.42
N LYS A 4 -18.69 -4.16 -5.74
CA LYS A 4 -18.88 -5.22 -6.73
C LYS A 4 -17.70 -6.20 -6.69
N ILE A 5 -16.49 -5.67 -6.53
CA ILE A 5 -15.25 -6.45 -6.36
C ILE A 5 -15.25 -7.14 -4.99
N GLY A 6 -15.72 -6.47 -3.94
CA GLY A 6 -15.91 -7.08 -2.61
C GLY A 6 -16.92 -8.23 -2.64
N SER A 7 -18.02 -8.10 -3.40
CA SER A 7 -19.02 -9.16 -3.56
C SER A 7 -18.54 -10.35 -4.38
N GLU A 8 -17.67 -10.13 -5.38
CA GLU A 8 -17.09 -11.23 -6.18
C GLU A 8 -16.01 -11.99 -5.40
N ILE A 9 -15.22 -11.31 -4.57
CA ILE A 9 -14.24 -11.96 -3.68
C ILE A 9 -14.94 -12.77 -2.58
N THR A 10 -16.03 -12.26 -2.00
CA THR A 10 -16.82 -13.03 -1.01
C THR A 10 -17.61 -14.18 -1.63
N ASN A 11 -18.05 -14.07 -2.88
CA ASN A 11 -18.67 -15.19 -3.61
C ASN A 11 -17.64 -16.24 -4.04
N PHE A 12 -16.43 -15.85 -4.42
CA PHE A 12 -15.34 -16.78 -4.75
C PHE A 12 -14.85 -17.55 -3.52
N ALA A 13 -14.75 -16.87 -2.37
CA ALA A 13 -14.44 -17.51 -1.08
C ALA A 13 -15.53 -18.49 -0.60
N LYS A 14 -16.80 -18.26 -0.95
CA LYS A 14 -17.91 -19.21 -0.69
C LYS A 14 -17.96 -20.39 -1.67
N MET A 15 -17.33 -20.27 -2.84
CA MET A 15 -17.36 -21.29 -3.90
C MET A 15 -16.28 -22.38 -3.71
N PHE A 16 -15.29 -22.16 -2.83
CA PHE A 16 -14.27 -23.14 -2.47
C PHE A 16 -14.27 -23.44 -0.96
N PRO A 17 -15.10 -24.40 -0.49
CA PRO A 17 -15.06 -24.84 0.90
C PRO A 17 -13.92 -25.84 1.08
N ILE A 18 -12.69 -25.38 0.92
CA ILE A 18 -11.49 -26.22 1.09
C ILE A 18 -11.37 -26.65 2.56
N GLU A 19 -11.77 -25.79 3.51
CA GLU A 19 -11.77 -26.11 4.95
C GLU A 19 -12.78 -27.20 5.33
N ALA A 20 -14.00 -27.16 4.80
CA ALA A 20 -15.04 -28.14 5.15
C ALA A 20 -14.78 -29.51 4.48
N SER A 21 -14.27 -29.51 3.25
CA SER A 21 -13.88 -30.75 2.56
C SER A 21 -12.59 -31.33 3.13
N LEU A 22 -11.59 -30.52 3.50
CA LEU A 22 -10.42 -31.04 4.23
C LEU A 22 -10.85 -31.55 5.60
N ALA A 23 -11.59 -30.79 6.41
CA ALA A 23 -11.98 -31.23 7.76
C ALA A 23 -12.82 -32.51 7.75
N ASN A 24 -13.74 -32.66 6.80
CA ASN A 24 -14.50 -33.91 6.62
C ASN A 24 -13.61 -35.06 6.14
N PHE A 25 -12.60 -34.78 5.31
CA PHE A 25 -11.64 -35.79 4.86
C PHE A 25 -10.68 -36.19 6.00
N THR A 26 -10.19 -35.25 6.81
CA THR A 26 -9.35 -35.55 7.98
C THR A 26 -10.15 -36.25 9.09
N LEU A 27 -11.45 -35.92 9.27
CA LEU A 27 -12.35 -36.67 10.15
C LEU A 27 -12.60 -38.08 9.62
N PHE A 28 -12.86 -38.23 8.32
CA PHE A 28 -13.01 -39.55 7.69
C PHE A 28 -11.74 -40.40 7.78
N LEU A 29 -10.56 -39.79 7.62
CA LEU A 29 -9.28 -40.47 7.79
C LEU A 29 -9.00 -40.81 9.26
N ASN A 30 -9.28 -39.93 10.21
CA ASN A 30 -9.11 -40.20 11.64
C ASN A 30 -10.10 -41.24 12.17
N GLU A 31 -11.35 -41.22 11.69
CA GLU A 31 -12.37 -42.20 12.05
C GLU A 31 -12.08 -43.55 11.40
N GLY A 32 -11.57 -43.54 10.15
CA GLY A 32 -11.00 -44.72 9.50
C GLY A 32 -9.81 -45.30 10.26
N GLN A 33 -8.86 -44.48 10.68
CA GLN A 33 -7.68 -44.91 11.44
C GLN A 33 -8.08 -45.44 12.83
N LYS A 34 -9.04 -44.82 13.51
CA LYS A 34 -9.53 -45.24 14.83
C LYS A 34 -10.35 -46.54 14.76
N ASN A 35 -11.10 -46.75 13.67
CA ASN A 35 -11.85 -47.98 13.43
C ASN A 35 -10.92 -49.15 13.04
N ILE A 36 -9.81 -48.85 12.36
CA ILE A 36 -8.73 -49.80 12.09
C ILE A 36 -7.97 -50.14 13.39
N GLU A 37 -7.60 -49.14 14.21
CA GLU A 37 -6.94 -49.30 15.52
C GLU A 37 -7.81 -50.06 16.54
N ALA A 38 -9.13 -49.92 16.51
CA ALA A 38 -10.05 -50.70 17.35
C ALA A 38 -10.04 -52.21 17.05
N HIS A 39 -9.60 -52.62 15.85
CA HIS A 39 -9.51 -54.02 15.43
C HIS A 39 -8.11 -54.64 15.63
N TYR A 40 -7.08 -53.85 15.94
CA TYR A 40 -5.73 -54.38 16.23
C TYR A 40 -5.67 -55.41 17.37
N PRO A 41 -6.39 -55.28 18.51
CA PRO A 41 -6.33 -56.30 19.56
C PRO A 41 -7.03 -57.62 19.20
N GLN A 42 -7.86 -57.65 18.14
CA GLN A 42 -8.45 -58.90 17.62
C GLN A 42 -7.53 -59.61 16.61
N ILE A 43 -6.67 -58.85 15.92
CA ILE A 43 -5.72 -59.39 14.94
C ILE A 43 -4.49 -59.99 15.63
N ASP A 44 -4.03 -59.42 16.75
CA ASP A 44 -2.94 -60.02 17.56
C ASP A 44 -3.36 -61.31 18.28
N GLN A 45 -4.66 -61.50 18.58
CA GLN A 45 -5.15 -62.78 19.09
C GLN A 45 -5.18 -63.86 18.00
N MET A 46 -5.40 -63.52 16.72
CA MET A 46 -5.37 -64.51 15.63
C MET A 46 -3.95 -64.99 15.30
N ASP A 47 -2.92 -64.19 15.53
CA ASP A 47 -1.51 -64.61 15.31
C ASP A 47 -1.00 -65.58 16.39
N PHE A 48 -1.51 -65.50 17.63
CA PHE A 48 -1.20 -66.47 18.69
C PHE A 48 -1.87 -67.83 18.44
N TYR A 49 -3.13 -67.85 17.97
CA TYR A 49 -3.80 -69.10 17.54
C TYR A 49 -3.25 -69.66 16.22
N ARG A 50 -2.70 -68.82 15.33
CA ARG A 50 -2.02 -69.27 14.09
C ARG A 50 -0.75 -70.08 14.41
N TRP A 51 0.04 -69.64 15.39
CA TRP A 51 1.28 -70.33 15.76
C TRP A 51 1.01 -71.65 16.50
N ILE A 52 -0.01 -71.70 17.37
CA ILE A 52 -0.43 -72.94 18.05
C ILE A 52 -1.12 -73.92 17.07
N GLY A 53 -1.92 -73.41 16.13
CA GLY A 53 -2.56 -74.23 15.09
C GLY A 53 -1.58 -74.84 14.09
N CYS A 54 -0.49 -74.14 13.75
CA CYS A 54 0.55 -74.66 12.85
C CYS A 54 1.45 -75.72 13.48
N VAL A 55 1.61 -75.75 14.82
CA VAL A 55 2.41 -76.78 15.51
C VAL A 55 1.62 -78.08 15.73
N VAL A 56 0.28 -78.04 15.73
CA VAL A 56 -0.59 -79.23 15.91
C VAL A 56 -0.94 -79.93 14.59
N ILE A 57 -0.77 -79.30 13.43
CA ILE A 57 -1.10 -79.88 12.10
C ILE A 57 0.18 -80.40 11.41
N LEU A 58 0.91 -81.27 12.11
CA LEU A 58 1.73 -82.30 11.48
C LEU A 58 0.91 -83.60 11.54
N CYS A 59 -0.08 -83.70 10.66
CA CYS A 59 -0.78 -84.95 10.38
C CYS A 59 -0.69 -85.26 8.89
N THR A 60 -0.64 -86.55 8.62
CA THR A 60 -0.45 -87.21 7.33
C THR A 60 -1.37 -86.67 6.21
N PRO A 61 -0.92 -86.73 4.94
CA PRO A 61 -1.57 -86.11 3.78
C PRO A 61 -3.08 -86.34 3.57
N THR A 62 -3.72 -87.35 4.20
CA THR A 62 -5.15 -87.67 4.06
C THR A 62 -6.10 -86.94 5.01
N THR A 63 -5.63 -86.27 6.07
CA THR A 63 -6.51 -85.68 7.11
C THR A 63 -6.41 -84.15 7.26
N ARG A 64 -6.13 -83.42 6.17
CA ARG A 64 -6.10 -81.94 6.21
C ARG A 64 -7.50 -81.32 6.41
N GLY A 65 -7.59 -80.40 7.38
CA GLY A 65 -8.82 -79.66 7.72
C GLY A 65 -9.28 -78.68 6.62
N CYS A 66 -10.56 -78.31 6.67
CA CYS A 66 -11.24 -77.46 5.68
C CYS A 66 -10.48 -76.16 5.35
N LEU A 67 -9.81 -75.55 6.33
CA LEU A 67 -9.03 -74.31 6.19
C LEU A 67 -7.85 -74.42 5.21
N SER A 68 -7.10 -75.52 5.23
CA SER A 68 -5.93 -75.71 4.34
C SER A 68 -6.38 -75.87 2.88
N ASN A 69 -7.43 -76.67 2.66
CA ASN A 69 -8.02 -76.85 1.33
C ASN A 69 -8.61 -75.54 0.79
N THR A 70 -9.28 -74.75 1.63
CA THR A 70 -9.78 -73.42 1.30
C THR A 70 -8.64 -72.46 0.95
N GLY A 71 -7.52 -72.50 1.67
CA GLY A 71 -6.32 -71.72 1.34
C GLY A 71 -5.72 -72.06 -0.03
N GLY A 72 -5.65 -73.36 -0.38
CA GLY A 72 -5.23 -73.80 -1.71
C GLY A 72 -6.17 -73.36 -2.83
N ASN A 73 -7.48 -73.37 -2.59
CA ASN A 73 -8.47 -72.85 -3.55
C ASN A 73 -8.41 -71.32 -3.68
N LEU A 74 -8.15 -70.60 -2.58
CA LEU A 74 -7.97 -69.14 -2.60
C LEU A 74 -6.70 -68.74 -3.36
N LEU A 75 -5.59 -69.46 -3.18
CA LEU A 75 -4.35 -69.25 -3.95
C LEU A 75 -4.59 -69.49 -5.46
N MET A 76 -5.31 -70.57 -5.81
CA MET A 76 -5.67 -70.83 -7.22
C MET A 76 -6.64 -69.81 -7.80
N ALA A 77 -7.61 -69.32 -7.01
CA ALA A 77 -8.49 -68.22 -7.41
C ALA A 77 -7.70 -66.93 -7.63
N GLY A 78 -6.76 -66.60 -6.72
CA GLY A 78 -5.87 -65.45 -6.84
C GLY A 78 -4.98 -65.49 -8.08
N VAL A 79 -4.47 -66.68 -8.44
CA VAL A 79 -3.76 -66.89 -9.72
C VAL A 79 -4.69 -66.62 -10.91
N GLY A 80 -5.91 -67.15 -10.88
CA GLY A 80 -6.91 -66.90 -11.94
C GLY A 80 -7.25 -65.41 -12.10
N PHE A 81 -7.50 -64.71 -10.99
CA PHE A 81 -7.73 -63.26 -10.97
C PHE A 81 -6.52 -62.47 -11.49
N SER A 82 -5.31 -62.87 -11.09
CA SER A 82 -4.08 -62.25 -11.55
C SER A 82 -3.94 -62.39 -13.07
N PHE A 83 -4.19 -63.56 -13.64
CA PHE A 83 -4.16 -63.74 -15.10
C PHE A 83 -5.25 -62.94 -15.83
N LEU A 84 -6.45 -62.85 -15.26
CA LEU A 84 -7.58 -62.15 -15.88
C LEU A 84 -7.35 -60.62 -15.93
N PHE A 85 -6.78 -60.05 -14.88
CA PHE A 85 -6.58 -58.60 -14.74
C PHE A 85 -5.14 -58.12 -15.01
N ALA A 86 -4.15 -59.00 -15.16
CA ALA A 86 -2.75 -58.60 -15.38
C ALA A 86 -2.57 -57.71 -16.62
N TRP A 87 -3.24 -58.03 -17.73
CA TRP A 87 -3.14 -57.23 -18.94
C TRP A 87 -3.78 -55.84 -18.78
N VAL A 88 -4.89 -55.74 -18.05
CA VAL A 88 -5.56 -54.47 -17.73
C VAL A 88 -4.65 -53.60 -16.87
N LEU A 89 -4.09 -54.20 -15.82
CA LEU A 89 -3.21 -53.51 -14.89
C LEU A 89 -1.91 -53.06 -15.58
N MET A 90 -1.31 -53.90 -16.44
CA MET A 90 -0.15 -53.53 -17.26
C MET A 90 -0.47 -52.41 -18.26
N ALA A 91 -1.61 -52.46 -18.94
CA ALA A 91 -2.03 -51.42 -19.88
C ALA A 91 -2.24 -50.07 -19.16
N PHE A 92 -2.84 -50.10 -17.99
CA PHE A 92 -3.06 -48.92 -17.16
C PHE A 92 -1.73 -48.31 -16.67
N VAL A 93 -0.83 -49.12 -16.11
CA VAL A 93 0.51 -48.68 -15.66
C VAL A 93 1.31 -48.09 -16.83
N THR A 94 1.28 -48.75 -17.98
CA THR A 94 2.01 -48.27 -19.18
C THR A 94 1.47 -46.94 -19.67
N THR A 95 0.15 -46.74 -19.66
CA THR A 95 -0.47 -45.47 -20.05
C THR A 95 -0.06 -44.34 -19.11
N LEU A 96 -0.11 -44.59 -17.80
CA LEU A 96 0.32 -43.61 -16.79
C LEU A 96 1.82 -43.31 -16.88
N PHE A 97 2.65 -44.30 -17.15
CA PHE A 97 4.09 -44.10 -17.38
C PHE A 97 4.34 -43.20 -18.60
N VAL A 98 3.69 -43.50 -19.73
CA VAL A 98 3.88 -42.71 -20.95
C VAL A 98 3.40 -41.28 -20.73
N VAL A 99 2.25 -41.06 -20.09
CA VAL A 99 1.77 -39.69 -19.85
C VAL A 99 2.61 -38.99 -18.78
N GLY A 100 2.72 -39.56 -17.58
CA GLY A 100 3.41 -38.95 -16.44
C GLY A 100 4.90 -38.71 -16.70
N GLY A 101 5.59 -39.69 -17.28
CA GLY A 101 7.01 -39.58 -17.60
C GLY A 101 7.31 -38.55 -18.68
N ASN A 102 6.48 -38.46 -19.73
CA ASN A 102 6.66 -37.43 -20.76
C ASN A 102 6.29 -36.04 -20.26
N VAL A 103 5.23 -35.89 -19.47
CA VAL A 103 4.87 -34.58 -18.89
C VAL A 103 5.98 -34.10 -17.94
N GLU A 104 6.54 -34.99 -17.13
CA GLU A 104 7.65 -34.66 -16.24
C GLU A 104 8.87 -34.12 -17.02
N LYS A 105 9.30 -34.85 -18.06
CA LYS A 105 10.49 -34.49 -18.85
C LYS A 105 10.29 -33.34 -19.85
N MET A 106 9.12 -33.21 -20.46
CA MET A 106 8.88 -32.23 -21.53
C MET A 106 8.27 -30.93 -21.03
N VAL A 107 7.59 -30.95 -19.87
CA VAL A 107 6.87 -29.79 -19.35
C VAL A 107 7.41 -29.36 -18.00
N CYS A 108 7.43 -30.25 -17.01
CA CYS A 108 7.74 -29.89 -15.62
C CYS A 108 9.21 -29.50 -15.41
N GLU A 109 10.15 -30.29 -15.90
CA GLU A 109 11.59 -29.98 -15.79
C GLU A 109 11.97 -28.69 -16.57
N PRO A 110 11.50 -28.45 -17.80
CA PRO A 110 11.70 -27.17 -18.49
C PRO A 110 10.99 -25.97 -17.85
N LEU A 111 9.83 -26.19 -17.21
CA LEU A 111 9.10 -25.14 -16.50
C LEU A 111 9.84 -24.71 -15.23
N SER A 112 10.37 -25.67 -14.47
CA SER A 112 11.15 -25.42 -13.26
C SER A 112 12.45 -24.70 -13.56
N ASN A 113 13.19 -25.15 -14.58
CA ASN A 113 14.41 -24.47 -15.05
C ASN A 113 14.13 -23.20 -15.86
N ARG A 114 12.87 -22.80 -16.02
CA ARG A 114 12.42 -21.62 -16.81
C ARG A 114 12.88 -21.65 -18.28
N GLN A 115 13.33 -22.81 -18.77
CA GLN A 115 13.73 -23.02 -20.16
C GLN A 115 12.54 -23.01 -21.10
N ILE A 116 11.36 -23.41 -20.61
CA ILE A 116 10.13 -23.41 -21.41
C ILE A 116 9.76 -22.01 -21.89
N PHE A 117 10.09 -20.96 -21.13
CA PHE A 117 9.88 -19.57 -21.56
C PHE A 117 10.74 -19.24 -22.78
N LYS A 118 11.99 -19.69 -22.83
CA LYS A 118 12.86 -19.50 -24.01
C LYS A 118 12.29 -20.15 -25.27
N ILE A 119 11.63 -21.30 -25.13
CA ILE A 119 11.00 -22.01 -26.26
C ILE A 119 9.79 -21.22 -26.77
N ILE A 120 8.92 -20.75 -25.86
CA ILE A 120 7.73 -19.97 -26.22
C ILE A 120 8.11 -18.60 -26.80
N ASP A 121 9.19 -18.02 -26.29
CA ASP A 121 9.75 -16.75 -26.75
C ASP A 121 10.57 -16.87 -28.05
N THR A 122 10.78 -18.08 -28.57
CA THR A 122 11.51 -18.28 -29.83
C THR A 122 10.65 -17.79 -31.01
N PRO A 123 11.20 -16.93 -31.89
CA PRO A 123 10.40 -16.28 -32.91
C PRO A 123 9.81 -17.29 -33.91
N PHE A 124 8.53 -17.13 -34.24
CA PHE A 124 7.75 -17.96 -35.17
C PHE A 124 7.57 -19.44 -34.77
N LEU A 125 8.06 -19.86 -33.60
CA LEU A 125 8.03 -21.28 -33.20
C LEU A 125 6.63 -21.73 -32.75
N VAL A 126 5.91 -20.87 -32.02
CA VAL A 126 4.55 -21.17 -31.51
C VAL A 126 3.46 -20.88 -32.54
N HIS A 127 3.65 -19.85 -33.38
CA HIS A 127 2.66 -19.48 -34.40
C HIS A 127 3.35 -18.91 -35.64
N PRO A 128 3.08 -19.44 -36.86
CA PRO A 128 3.82 -19.08 -38.07
C PRO A 128 3.61 -17.62 -38.51
N ALA A 129 2.49 -16.99 -38.14
CA ALA A 129 2.15 -15.61 -38.49
C ALA A 129 2.59 -14.54 -37.47
N LYS A 130 3.11 -14.91 -36.29
CA LYS A 130 3.46 -13.97 -35.21
C LYS A 130 4.92 -14.17 -34.81
N LYS A 131 5.75 -13.13 -34.97
CA LYS A 131 7.16 -13.15 -34.54
C LYS A 131 7.25 -13.49 -33.05
N ASN A 132 6.68 -12.65 -32.19
CA ASN A 132 6.62 -12.89 -30.74
C ASN A 132 5.18 -13.26 -30.31
N PHE A 133 5.01 -14.37 -29.59
CA PHE A 133 3.69 -14.91 -29.22
C PHE A 133 2.92 -13.98 -28.27
N LEU A 134 3.55 -13.57 -27.17
CA LEU A 134 2.93 -12.76 -26.12
C LEU A 134 2.40 -11.40 -26.63
N PRO A 135 3.21 -10.52 -27.27
CA PRO A 135 2.73 -9.23 -27.74
C PRO A 135 1.75 -9.34 -28.91
N GLY A 136 1.89 -10.38 -29.74
CA GLY A 136 0.93 -10.68 -30.80
C GLY A 136 -0.43 -11.17 -30.28
N MET A 137 -0.51 -11.68 -29.05
CA MET A 137 -1.76 -12.03 -28.37
C MET A 137 -2.34 -10.84 -27.59
N LEU A 138 -1.52 -10.14 -26.81
CA LEU A 138 -1.97 -9.07 -25.92
C LEU A 138 -2.27 -7.75 -26.63
N PHE A 139 -1.41 -7.35 -27.57
CA PHE A 139 -1.42 -6.01 -28.17
C PHE A 139 -1.75 -6.02 -29.67
N GLN A 140 -1.98 -7.21 -30.25
CA GLN A 140 -2.14 -7.39 -31.70
C GLN A 140 -0.96 -6.85 -32.53
N ASN A 141 0.20 -6.61 -31.90
CA ASN A 141 1.40 -6.08 -32.53
C ASN A 141 2.57 -7.04 -32.28
N PRO A 142 2.91 -7.92 -33.25
CA PRO A 142 3.95 -8.93 -33.06
C PRO A 142 5.38 -8.38 -33.15
N ASN A 143 5.57 -7.10 -33.48
CA ASN A 143 6.89 -6.48 -33.68
C ASN A 143 7.51 -5.95 -32.38
N ILE A 144 6.80 -5.99 -31.26
CA ILE A 144 7.32 -5.57 -29.95
C ILE A 144 8.22 -6.69 -29.41
N ASP A 145 9.42 -6.36 -28.97
CA ASP A 145 10.38 -7.32 -28.38
C ASP A 145 10.06 -7.62 -26.90
N LEU A 146 8.80 -8.01 -26.64
CA LEU A 146 8.35 -8.46 -25.32
C LEU A 146 8.37 -9.99 -25.23
N THR A 147 9.07 -10.52 -24.24
CA THR A 147 9.19 -11.96 -23.96
C THR A 147 8.46 -12.33 -22.66
N ILE A 148 7.91 -13.55 -22.58
CA ILE A 148 7.32 -14.09 -21.35
C ILE A 148 8.39 -14.21 -20.27
N GLY A 149 9.59 -14.63 -20.64
CA GLY A 149 10.73 -14.71 -19.71
C GLY A 149 11.10 -13.35 -19.11
N SER A 150 11.15 -12.28 -19.91
CA SER A 150 11.40 -10.93 -19.38
C SER A 150 10.26 -10.47 -18.49
N MET A 151 9.00 -10.61 -18.93
CA MET A 151 7.83 -10.22 -18.14
C MET A 151 7.79 -10.94 -16.79
N TYR A 152 8.02 -12.26 -16.78
CA TYR A 152 8.07 -13.04 -15.56
C TYR A 152 9.18 -12.55 -14.61
N ARG A 153 10.38 -12.27 -15.13
CA ARG A 153 11.51 -11.78 -14.31
C ARG A 153 11.19 -10.42 -13.68
N GLU A 154 10.69 -9.47 -14.47
CA GLU A 154 10.30 -8.15 -13.96
C GLU A 154 9.19 -8.26 -12.90
N CYS A 155 8.21 -9.16 -13.10
CA CYS A 155 7.17 -9.42 -12.12
C CYS A 155 7.67 -10.14 -10.88
N TYR A 156 8.65 -11.02 -11.01
CA TYR A 156 9.30 -11.67 -9.88
C TYR A 156 10.06 -10.67 -9.01
N GLU A 157 10.66 -9.63 -9.62
CA GLU A 157 11.30 -8.50 -8.91
C GLU A 157 10.29 -7.48 -8.35
N ASN A 158 8.99 -7.72 -8.51
CA ASN A 158 7.90 -6.85 -8.04
C ASN A 158 7.86 -5.48 -8.72
N ASN A 159 8.32 -5.38 -9.98
CA ASN A 159 8.15 -4.17 -10.76
C ASN A 159 6.68 -3.97 -11.17
N GLY A 160 6.34 -2.74 -11.54
CA GLY A 160 5.00 -2.40 -12.02
C GLY A 160 4.73 -3.02 -13.39
N LEU A 161 3.47 -3.36 -13.65
CA LEU A 161 3.04 -3.99 -14.90
C LEU A 161 3.39 -3.15 -16.15
N TYR A 162 3.38 -1.82 -16.02
CA TYR A 162 3.79 -0.90 -17.09
C TYR A 162 5.25 -1.14 -17.53
N HIS A 163 6.15 -1.38 -16.57
CA HIS A 163 7.54 -1.71 -16.84
C HIS A 163 7.69 -3.14 -17.37
N ALA A 164 7.05 -4.10 -16.71
CA ALA A 164 7.16 -5.53 -17.07
C ALA A 164 6.65 -5.85 -18.49
N LEU A 165 5.62 -5.15 -18.96
CA LEU A 165 5.08 -5.29 -20.32
C LEU A 165 5.73 -4.36 -21.36
N GLN A 166 6.72 -3.55 -20.96
CA GLN A 166 7.35 -2.54 -21.82
C GLN A 166 6.33 -1.63 -22.53
N LEU A 167 5.28 -1.24 -21.80
CA LEU A 167 4.16 -0.45 -22.32
C LEU A 167 4.59 0.94 -22.80
N GLU A 168 5.80 1.39 -22.47
CA GLU A 168 6.39 2.62 -23.01
C GLU A 168 6.51 2.64 -24.54
N THR A 169 6.62 1.47 -25.17
CA THR A 169 6.70 1.32 -26.64
C THR A 169 5.36 1.58 -27.34
N LEU A 170 4.25 1.42 -26.61
CA LEU A 170 2.89 1.61 -27.10
C LEU A 170 2.29 2.92 -26.61
N PHE A 171 2.45 3.21 -25.32
CA PHE A 171 1.90 4.36 -24.62
C PHE A 171 3.02 5.10 -23.92
N ASN A 172 3.74 5.92 -24.68
CA ASN A 172 4.82 6.71 -24.11
C ASN A 172 4.26 7.86 -23.25
N VAL A 173 4.13 7.62 -21.95
CA VAL A 173 3.66 8.62 -20.98
C VAL A 173 4.53 9.90 -21.01
N ASN A 174 5.82 9.79 -21.32
CA ASN A 174 6.70 10.97 -21.45
C ASN A 174 6.33 11.84 -22.66
N SER A 175 5.69 11.29 -23.69
CA SER A 175 5.23 12.06 -24.85
C SER A 175 3.99 12.92 -24.51
N PHE A 176 3.09 12.40 -23.68
CA PHE A 176 1.92 13.13 -23.17
C PHE A 176 2.29 14.12 -22.07
N LEU A 177 3.28 13.77 -21.26
CA LEU A 177 3.85 14.62 -20.20
C LEU A 177 5.04 15.46 -20.70
N ASN A 178 5.18 15.62 -22.03
CA ASN A 178 6.36 16.24 -22.60
C ASN A 178 6.49 17.69 -22.14
N ARG A 179 7.59 17.94 -21.45
CA ARG A 179 7.99 19.20 -20.85
C ARG A 179 7.87 20.37 -21.83
N THR A 180 8.21 20.18 -23.11
CA THR A 180 8.30 21.26 -24.10
C THR A 180 6.96 21.86 -24.49
N VAL A 181 5.86 21.12 -24.37
CA VAL A 181 4.53 21.59 -24.78
C VAL A 181 3.98 22.54 -23.71
N TYR A 182 3.90 22.08 -22.46
CA TYR A 182 3.34 22.87 -21.37
C TYR A 182 4.22 24.05 -20.95
N THR A 183 5.56 23.91 -20.98
CA THR A 183 6.44 25.01 -20.57
C THR A 183 6.44 26.16 -21.56
N LYS A 184 6.24 25.89 -22.86
CA LYS A 184 6.24 26.94 -23.89
C LYS A 184 4.97 27.77 -23.84
N ASP A 185 3.83 27.15 -23.58
CA ASP A 185 2.56 27.87 -23.48
C ASP A 185 2.49 28.66 -22.16
N LEU A 186 2.96 28.06 -21.06
CA LEU A 186 3.04 28.73 -19.77
C LEU A 186 3.99 29.95 -19.82
N SER A 187 5.19 29.79 -20.40
CA SER A 187 6.14 30.89 -20.52
C SER A 187 5.59 32.02 -21.41
N LYS A 188 4.89 31.70 -22.51
CA LYS A 188 4.27 32.70 -23.37
C LYS A 188 3.17 33.49 -22.68
N ILE A 189 2.31 32.83 -21.91
CA ILE A 189 1.22 33.50 -21.19
C ILE A 189 1.79 34.46 -20.13
N LEU A 190 2.81 34.01 -19.38
CA LEU A 190 3.40 34.79 -18.29
C LEU A 190 4.40 35.85 -18.78
N GLU A 191 5.10 35.64 -19.91
CA GLU A 191 5.88 36.69 -20.59
C GLU A 191 4.98 37.77 -21.21
N GLY A 192 3.72 37.45 -21.49
CA GLY A 192 2.71 38.39 -21.95
C GLY A 192 2.21 39.39 -20.89
N VAL A 193 2.58 39.19 -19.62
CA VAL A 193 2.22 40.11 -18.52
C VAL A 193 3.07 41.38 -18.63
N GLN A 194 2.57 42.37 -19.36
CA GLN A 194 3.11 43.72 -19.39
C GLN A 194 2.34 44.58 -18.39
N VAL A 195 3.00 44.95 -17.28
CA VAL A 195 2.44 45.87 -16.31
C VAL A 195 3.05 47.25 -16.52
N ASP A 196 2.24 48.18 -17.01
CA ASP A 196 2.58 49.58 -17.10
C ASP A 196 2.05 50.31 -15.85
N LEU A 197 2.96 50.85 -15.05
CA LEU A 197 2.68 51.55 -13.80
C LEU A 197 3.05 53.03 -13.89
N ARG A 198 3.29 53.55 -15.09
CA ARG A 198 3.77 54.92 -15.32
C ARG A 198 2.74 55.99 -14.96
N ASP A 199 1.45 55.64 -15.00
CA ASP A 199 0.35 56.58 -14.74
C ASP A 199 -0.06 56.62 -13.26
N ILE A 200 0.70 55.99 -12.36
CA ILE A 200 0.40 56.02 -10.92
C ILE A 200 0.96 57.31 -10.32
N SER A 201 0.05 58.20 -9.90
CA SER A 201 0.35 59.32 -9.02
C SER A 201 -0.21 59.05 -7.63
N LEU A 202 0.67 59.06 -6.62
CA LEU A 202 0.35 58.88 -5.20
C LEU A 202 -0.18 60.18 -4.57
N LEU A 203 0.35 61.33 -5.00
CA LEU A 203 -0.14 62.64 -4.58
C LEU A 203 -0.19 63.56 -5.79
N ASP A 204 -1.40 64.00 -6.10
CA ASP A 204 -1.65 64.91 -7.20
C ASP A 204 -1.03 66.29 -6.93
N GLU A 205 -0.84 67.05 -8.01
CA GLU A 205 -0.22 68.38 -7.90
C GLU A 205 -1.04 69.32 -7.01
N ALA A 206 -2.37 69.17 -6.99
CA ALA A 206 -3.23 69.94 -6.10
C ALA A 206 -3.00 69.58 -4.62
N GLY A 207 -2.85 68.29 -4.29
CA GLY A 207 -2.48 67.84 -2.95
C GLY A 207 -1.10 68.32 -2.52
N ARG A 208 -0.12 68.31 -3.42
CA ARG A 208 1.23 68.86 -3.18
C ARG A 208 1.18 70.35 -2.88
N GLN A 209 0.45 71.10 -3.69
CA GLN A 209 0.30 72.54 -3.50
C GLN A 209 -0.41 72.85 -2.17
N ASN A 210 -1.46 72.12 -1.80
CA ASN A 210 -2.14 72.30 -0.52
C ASN A 210 -1.21 72.12 0.69
N LEU A 211 -0.28 71.15 0.62
CA LEU A 211 0.72 70.94 1.68
C LEU A 211 1.73 72.10 1.75
N LEU A 212 2.18 72.60 0.59
CA LEU A 212 3.06 73.77 0.53
C LEU A 212 2.36 75.04 1.03
N ASP A 213 1.10 75.22 0.67
CA ASP A 213 0.27 76.34 1.14
C ASP A 213 0.05 76.27 2.65
N PHE A 214 -0.08 75.07 3.22
CA PHE A 214 -0.18 74.90 4.67
C PHE A 214 1.12 75.33 5.38
N VAL A 215 2.29 74.99 4.83
CA VAL A 215 3.59 75.48 5.32
C VAL A 215 3.69 77.01 5.21
N ASN A 216 3.15 77.57 4.13
CA ASN A 216 3.18 79.00 3.81
C ASN A 216 2.00 79.80 4.39
N SER A 217 1.16 79.19 5.23
CA SER A 217 -0.03 79.82 5.84
C SER A 217 0.27 80.97 6.80
N GLY A 218 1.55 81.26 7.06
CA GLY A 218 2.00 82.36 7.92
C GLY A 218 2.21 81.98 9.38
N LEU A 219 1.94 80.72 9.78
CA LEU A 219 2.13 80.24 11.15
C LEU A 219 3.58 80.41 11.65
N GLY A 220 4.57 80.25 10.76
CA GLY A 220 5.99 80.44 11.09
C GLY A 220 6.40 81.90 11.32
N HIS A 221 5.60 82.87 10.87
CA HIS A 221 5.89 84.30 10.96
C HIS A 221 5.22 84.98 12.15
N ILE A 222 4.48 84.23 12.98
CA ILE A 222 3.85 84.77 14.19
C ILE A 222 4.95 85.15 15.19
N ASP A 223 4.88 86.37 15.72
CA ASP A 223 5.75 86.81 16.82
C ASP A 223 5.28 86.19 18.15
N TYR A 224 5.61 84.91 18.34
CA TYR A 224 5.28 84.17 19.57
C TYR A 224 5.89 84.81 20.82
N GLN A 225 7.00 85.55 20.68
CA GLN A 225 7.69 86.21 21.79
C GLN A 225 6.90 87.42 22.29
N ALA A 226 6.30 88.20 21.41
CA ALA A 226 5.42 89.31 21.79
C ALA A 226 4.23 88.82 22.63
N TYR A 227 3.54 87.76 22.20
CA TYR A 227 2.41 87.21 22.97
C TYR A 227 2.85 86.63 24.32
N GLN A 228 3.99 85.93 24.38
CA GLN A 228 4.53 85.43 25.65
C GLN A 228 4.92 86.57 26.60
N THR A 229 5.46 87.68 26.07
CA THR A 229 5.83 88.85 26.87
C THR A 229 4.60 89.51 27.47
N GLU A 230 3.50 89.61 26.72
CA GLU A 230 2.25 90.18 27.22
C GLU A 230 1.62 89.30 28.31
N LEU A 231 1.62 87.98 28.13
CA LEU A 231 1.10 87.04 29.12
C LEU A 231 1.92 86.99 30.42
N ASN A 232 3.16 87.48 30.40
CA ASN A 232 3.99 87.56 31.60
C ASN A 232 3.77 88.85 32.40
N LYS A 233 3.02 89.83 31.87
CA LYS A 233 2.58 90.98 32.65
C LYS A 233 1.42 90.50 33.53
N GLY A 234 1.60 90.47 34.85
CA GLY A 234 0.60 89.97 35.79
C GLY A 234 -0.79 90.60 35.60
N VAL A 235 -1.83 89.90 36.06
CA VAL A 235 -3.24 90.29 35.87
C VAL A 235 -3.55 91.65 36.49
N THR A 236 -2.95 91.95 37.64
CA THR A 236 -3.12 93.22 38.36
C THR A 236 -1.79 93.91 38.58
N LEU A 237 -1.81 95.25 38.63
CA LEU A 237 -0.63 96.07 38.89
C LEU A 237 -0.12 95.95 40.34
N VAL A 238 -1.01 95.55 41.26
CA VAL A 238 -0.74 95.39 42.69
C VAL A 238 -1.34 94.07 43.16
N ASP A 239 -0.70 93.45 44.16
CA ASP A 239 -1.26 92.28 44.84
C ASP A 239 -2.53 92.67 45.61
N LEU A 240 -3.68 92.21 45.11
CA LEU A 240 -4.99 92.58 45.68
C LEU A 240 -5.18 92.07 47.10
N LEU A 241 -4.56 90.94 47.48
CA LEU A 241 -4.67 90.37 48.81
C LEU A 241 -3.91 91.20 49.84
N SER A 242 -2.66 91.54 49.55
CA SER A 242 -1.83 92.45 50.36
C SER A 242 -2.51 93.81 50.48
N PHE A 243 -2.98 94.37 49.36
CA PHE A 243 -3.69 95.65 49.36
C PHE A 243 -4.96 95.60 50.22
N SER A 244 -5.73 94.50 50.14
CA SER A 244 -6.92 94.31 51.00
C SER A 244 -6.57 94.16 52.48
N ALA A 245 -5.45 93.51 52.81
CA ALA A 245 -4.98 93.32 54.18
C ALA A 245 -4.47 94.65 54.78
N ASP A 246 -3.72 95.44 54.02
CA ASP A 246 -3.26 96.75 54.43
C ASP A 246 -4.44 97.72 54.65
N LEU A 247 -5.45 97.67 53.78
CA LEU A 247 -6.66 98.48 53.91
C LEU A 247 -7.44 98.13 55.18
N GLU A 248 -7.55 96.84 55.52
CA GLU A 248 -8.20 96.36 56.72
C GLU A 248 -7.41 96.73 57.99
N ALA A 249 -6.08 96.59 57.97
CA ALA A 249 -5.21 97.01 59.07
C ALA A 249 -5.27 98.52 59.33
N GLN A 250 -5.41 99.34 58.28
CA GLN A 250 -5.65 100.78 58.43
C GLN A 250 -7.05 101.06 58.99
N ALA A 251 -8.06 100.29 58.59
CA ALA A 251 -9.41 100.42 59.14
C ALA A 251 -9.46 100.08 60.63
N ASP A 252 -8.73 99.06 61.09
CA ASP A 252 -8.68 98.66 62.50
C ASP A 252 -8.11 99.74 63.45
N ASN A 253 -7.33 100.68 62.92
CA ASN A 253 -6.79 101.81 63.69
C ASN A 253 -7.76 103.00 63.81
N LEU A 254 -8.93 102.96 63.15
CA LEU A 254 -9.92 104.03 63.18
C LEU A 254 -10.93 103.86 64.32
N PRO A 255 -11.51 104.96 64.85
CA PRO A 255 -12.62 104.87 65.79
C PRO A 255 -13.84 104.23 65.12
N ARG A 256 -14.58 103.41 65.89
CA ARG A 256 -15.74 102.67 65.38
C ARG A 256 -16.77 103.60 64.74
N GLY A 257 -17.10 103.34 63.48
CA GLY A 257 -18.01 104.20 62.73
C GLY A 257 -18.23 103.78 61.27
N ALA A 258 -18.92 104.63 60.51
CA ALA A 258 -19.27 104.34 59.12
C ALA A 258 -18.04 104.17 58.21
N LEU A 259 -16.97 104.94 58.45
CA LEU A 259 -15.74 104.89 57.65
C LEU A 259 -14.95 103.58 57.83
N GLU A 260 -14.78 103.12 59.08
CA GLU A 260 -14.17 101.82 59.39
C GLU A 260 -14.90 100.69 58.66
N ASN A 261 -16.23 100.63 58.80
CA ASN A 261 -17.06 99.61 58.18
C ASN A 261 -17.03 99.67 56.65
N ALA A 262 -16.98 100.87 56.05
CA ALA A 262 -16.86 101.02 54.61
C ALA A 262 -15.51 100.51 54.08
N LEU A 263 -14.40 100.81 54.77
CA LEU A 263 -13.07 100.32 54.40
C LEU A 263 -12.96 98.79 54.49
N LYS A 264 -13.50 98.19 55.56
CA LYS A 264 -13.61 96.73 55.69
C LYS A 264 -14.48 96.12 54.60
N GLY A 265 -15.58 96.78 54.25
CA GLY A 265 -16.43 96.41 53.12
C GLY A 265 -15.67 96.39 51.79
N HIS A 266 -14.90 97.44 51.49
CA HIS A 266 -14.07 97.50 50.28
C HIS A 266 -12.95 96.46 50.27
N ALA A 267 -12.29 96.21 51.40
CA ALA A 267 -11.30 95.13 51.52
C ALA A 267 -11.92 93.77 51.21
N SER A 268 -13.15 93.51 51.69
CA SER A 268 -13.92 92.31 51.37
C SER A 268 -14.26 92.21 49.87
N SER A 269 -14.74 93.30 49.25
CA SER A 269 -15.01 93.35 47.81
C SER A 269 -13.75 93.09 46.97
N ILE A 270 -12.59 93.61 47.38
CA ILE A 270 -11.31 93.39 46.69
C ILE A 270 -10.90 91.90 46.76
N ARG A 271 -11.10 91.25 47.93
CA ARG A 271 -10.88 89.80 48.07
C ARG A 271 -11.84 88.99 47.20
N GLN A 272 -13.09 89.44 47.07
CA GLN A 272 -14.06 88.81 46.18
C GLN A 272 -13.62 88.93 44.71
N ILE A 273 -13.21 90.12 44.26
CA ILE A 273 -12.67 90.34 42.90
C ILE A 273 -11.45 89.45 42.64
N HIS A 274 -10.53 89.34 43.62
CA HIS A 274 -9.37 88.46 43.48
C HIS A 274 -9.81 87.00 43.26
N ARG A 275 -10.75 86.49 44.07
CA ARG A 275 -11.22 85.10 43.97
C ARG A 275 -12.05 84.82 42.72
N GLU A 276 -12.97 85.72 42.36
CA GLU A 276 -13.95 85.49 41.29
C GLU A 276 -13.43 85.87 39.91
N GLN A 277 -12.48 86.81 39.82
CA GLN A 277 -12.01 87.36 38.54
C GLN A 277 -10.52 87.14 38.30
N VAL A 278 -9.66 87.41 39.29
CA VAL A 278 -8.20 87.32 39.09
C VAL A 278 -7.74 85.86 38.99
N LEU A 279 -8.14 84.98 39.92
CA LEU A 279 -7.72 83.56 39.88
C LEU A 279 -8.12 82.83 38.58
N PRO A 280 -9.37 82.95 38.07
CA PRO A 280 -9.73 82.33 36.78
C PRO A 280 -8.95 82.91 35.60
N LEU A 281 -8.66 84.22 35.62
CA LEU A 281 -7.91 84.88 34.56
C LEU A 281 -6.43 84.46 34.57
N GLU A 282 -5.80 84.33 35.75
CA GLU A 282 -4.44 83.77 35.88
C GLU A 282 -4.38 82.34 35.34
N GLN A 283 -5.38 81.51 35.65
CA GLN A 283 -5.46 80.15 35.12
C GLN A 283 -5.59 80.15 33.59
N ALA A 284 -6.47 81.00 33.03
CA ALA A 284 -6.65 81.14 31.59
C ALA A 284 -5.37 81.63 30.89
N MET A 285 -4.64 82.58 31.49
CA MET A 285 -3.35 83.05 30.98
C MET A 285 -2.29 81.95 30.98
N SER A 286 -2.24 81.12 32.03
CA SER A 286 -1.36 79.95 32.09
C SER A 286 -1.67 78.94 30.99
N THR A 287 -2.95 78.62 30.76
CA THR A 287 -3.38 77.76 29.66
C THR A 287 -3.01 78.35 28.30
N MET A 288 -3.25 79.65 28.09
CA MET A 288 -2.91 80.34 26.85
C MET A 288 -1.40 80.31 26.59
N SER A 289 -0.58 80.51 27.62
CA SER A 289 0.89 80.41 27.53
C SER A 289 1.34 79.01 27.09
N GLN A 290 0.72 77.96 27.62
CA GLN A 290 0.99 76.58 27.20
C GLN A 290 0.57 76.33 25.75
N SER A 291 -0.63 76.76 25.35
CA SER A 291 -1.11 76.63 23.97
C SER A 291 -0.22 77.36 22.96
N ILE A 292 0.26 78.56 23.30
CA ILE A 292 1.20 79.33 22.46
C ILE A 292 2.55 78.61 22.32
N LYS A 293 3.10 78.05 23.41
CA LYS A 293 4.33 77.26 23.34
C LYS A 293 4.18 76.01 22.48
N GLN A 294 3.04 75.32 22.61
CA GLN A 294 2.74 74.14 21.79
C GLN A 294 2.58 74.51 20.31
N LEU A 295 1.89 75.62 20.01
CA LEU A 295 1.73 76.13 18.66
C LEU A 295 3.09 76.54 18.06
N GLN A 296 3.93 77.25 18.82
CA GLN A 296 5.28 77.63 18.41
C GLN A 296 6.09 76.39 18.00
N ARG A 297 6.16 75.38 18.88
CA ARG A 297 6.88 74.12 18.59
C ARG A 297 6.33 73.43 17.33
N THR A 298 5.01 73.29 17.25
CA THR A 298 4.36 72.60 16.12
C THR A 298 4.60 73.35 14.82
N SER A 299 4.51 74.68 14.84
CA SER A 299 4.77 75.53 13.69
C SER A 299 6.24 75.46 13.23
N THR A 300 7.20 75.36 14.14
CA THR A 300 8.62 75.22 13.76
C THR A 300 8.94 73.86 13.15
N GLU A 301 8.27 72.79 13.61
CA GLU A 301 8.48 71.44 13.09
C GLU A 301 7.73 71.16 11.77
N LEU A 302 6.68 71.94 11.47
CA LEU A 302 5.78 71.71 10.35
C LEU A 302 6.47 71.67 8.97
N PRO A 303 7.32 72.64 8.59
CA PRO A 303 7.98 72.64 7.27
C PRO A 303 8.83 71.38 7.05
N VAL A 304 9.54 70.93 8.10
CA VAL A 304 10.37 69.73 8.05
C VAL A 304 9.52 68.48 7.84
N LYS A 305 8.40 68.36 8.57
CA LYS A 305 7.49 67.20 8.44
C LYS A 305 6.85 67.14 7.06
N VAL A 306 6.38 68.27 6.52
CA VAL A 306 5.77 68.33 5.19
C VAL A 306 6.79 67.98 4.11
N ASN A 307 8.01 68.55 4.15
CA ASN A 307 9.06 68.23 3.19
C ASN A 307 9.48 66.76 3.23
N ASN A 308 9.53 66.13 4.41
CA ASN A 308 9.81 64.71 4.54
C ASN A 308 8.72 63.84 3.90
N ILE A 309 7.45 64.22 4.04
CA ILE A 309 6.32 63.52 3.41
C ILE A 309 6.40 63.64 1.89
N LEU A 310 6.59 64.87 1.36
CA LEU A 310 6.72 65.11 -0.07
C LEU A 310 7.88 64.30 -0.68
N SER A 311 9.04 64.31 -0.03
CA SER A 311 10.22 63.54 -0.44
C SER A 311 9.99 62.03 -0.42
N ALA A 312 9.29 61.51 0.61
CA ALA A 312 8.95 60.09 0.68
C ALA A 312 7.96 59.68 -0.43
N ILE A 313 7.01 60.56 -0.77
CA ILE A 313 6.07 60.35 -1.88
C ILE A 313 6.83 60.35 -3.22
N ASP A 314 7.73 61.31 -3.45
CA ASP A 314 8.57 61.37 -4.66
C ASP A 314 9.40 60.10 -4.83
N ALA A 315 10.04 59.63 -3.75
CA ALA A 315 10.82 58.40 -3.77
C ALA A 315 9.95 57.17 -4.09
N ALA A 316 8.74 57.10 -3.52
CA ALA A 316 7.81 56.01 -3.79
C ALA A 316 7.28 56.04 -5.22
N GLU A 317 6.85 57.20 -5.74
CA GLU A 317 6.42 57.37 -7.13
C GLU A 317 7.55 57.01 -8.10
N TYR A 318 8.79 57.43 -7.81
CA TYR A 318 9.95 57.09 -8.65
C TYR A 318 10.16 55.57 -8.75
N LEU A 319 10.09 54.86 -7.62
CA LEU A 319 10.23 53.40 -7.60
C LEU A 319 9.09 52.69 -8.33
N ILE A 320 7.84 53.18 -8.20
CA ILE A 320 6.68 52.62 -8.89
C ILE A 320 6.83 52.81 -10.40
N THR A 321 7.14 54.02 -10.85
CA THR A 321 7.20 54.36 -12.28
C THR A 321 8.38 53.72 -13.00
N HIS A 322 9.55 53.59 -12.35
CA HIS A 322 10.76 53.12 -13.02
C HIS A 322 11.10 51.65 -12.73
N ASN A 323 10.88 51.18 -11.49
CA ASN A 323 11.39 49.88 -11.05
C ASN A 323 10.28 48.82 -10.93
N ALA A 324 9.02 49.20 -10.71
CA ALA A 324 7.98 48.21 -10.42
C ALA A 324 7.72 47.27 -11.62
N SER A 325 7.77 47.75 -12.87
CA SER A 325 7.67 46.86 -14.04
C SER A 325 8.78 45.80 -14.07
N HIS A 326 10.01 46.14 -13.64
CA HIS A 326 11.11 45.17 -13.52
C HIS A 326 10.86 44.19 -12.38
N VAL A 327 10.44 44.68 -11.19
CA VAL A 327 10.13 43.84 -10.03
C VAL A 327 9.01 42.85 -10.35
N VAL A 328 7.92 43.31 -10.95
CA VAL A 328 6.80 42.45 -11.36
C VAL A 328 7.27 41.40 -12.36
N LYS A 329 8.08 41.77 -13.35
CA LYS A 329 8.65 40.81 -14.32
C LYS A 329 9.53 39.77 -13.64
N GLN A 330 10.33 40.17 -12.66
CA GLN A 330 11.21 39.28 -11.90
C GLN A 330 10.40 38.30 -11.03
N GLU A 331 9.41 38.79 -10.28
CA GLU A 331 8.51 37.96 -9.47
C GLU A 331 7.69 36.99 -10.35
N THR A 332 7.19 37.47 -11.50
CA THR A 332 6.47 36.64 -12.47
C THR A 332 7.34 35.51 -13.01
N LYS A 333 8.64 35.77 -13.23
CA LYS A 333 9.60 34.74 -13.64
C LYS A 333 9.80 33.70 -12.53
N GLY A 334 10.00 34.12 -11.28
CA GLY A 334 10.14 33.21 -10.14
C GLY A 334 8.90 32.33 -9.93
N TYR A 335 7.71 32.90 -10.10
CA TYR A 335 6.45 32.17 -10.07
C TYR A 335 6.35 31.14 -11.21
N THR A 336 6.74 31.53 -12.43
CA THR A 336 6.78 30.63 -13.60
C THR A 336 7.72 29.45 -13.36
N GLU A 337 8.92 29.70 -12.84
CA GLU A 337 9.90 28.65 -12.52
C GLU A 337 9.36 27.68 -11.44
N SER A 338 8.66 28.21 -10.44
CA SER A 338 8.01 27.41 -9.39
C SER A 338 6.91 26.50 -9.97
N LEU A 339 6.03 27.04 -10.81
CA LEU A 339 5.00 26.26 -11.49
C LEU A 339 5.60 25.15 -12.36
N VAL A 340 6.60 25.47 -13.18
CA VAL A 340 7.32 24.47 -13.98
C VAL A 340 7.99 23.41 -13.10
N GLY A 341 8.46 23.81 -11.91
CA GLY A 341 8.98 22.92 -10.88
C GLY A 341 7.94 21.89 -10.41
N TYR A 342 6.73 22.34 -10.05
CA TYR A 342 5.64 21.45 -9.65
C TYR A 342 5.24 20.48 -10.75
N PHE A 343 5.09 20.96 -11.99
CA PHE A 343 4.81 20.08 -13.12
C PHE A 343 5.89 19.01 -13.27
N ARG A 344 7.18 19.38 -13.20
CA ARG A 344 8.29 18.42 -13.29
C ARG A 344 8.24 17.37 -12.19
N GLN A 345 7.98 17.80 -10.96
CA GLN A 345 7.89 16.89 -9.81
C GLN A 345 6.73 15.90 -10.02
N TYR A 346 5.57 16.39 -10.43
CA TYR A 346 4.41 15.54 -10.69
C TYR A 346 4.65 14.57 -11.84
N THR A 347 5.23 15.01 -12.96
CA THR A 347 5.52 14.13 -14.09
C THR A 347 6.54 13.04 -13.74
N ASN A 348 7.56 13.38 -12.94
CA ASN A 348 8.54 12.41 -12.47
C ASN A 348 7.91 11.41 -11.50
N TRP A 349 7.04 11.88 -10.60
CA TRP A 349 6.30 11.01 -9.70
C TRP A 349 5.41 10.05 -10.47
N VAL A 350 4.61 10.52 -11.44
CA VAL A 350 3.77 9.67 -12.29
C VAL A 350 4.61 8.61 -13.02
N LYS A 351 5.75 9.00 -13.61
CA LYS A 351 6.65 8.06 -14.27
C LYS A 351 7.13 6.97 -13.31
N ASN A 352 7.64 7.35 -12.14
CA ASN A 352 8.18 6.42 -11.16
C ASN A 352 7.09 5.49 -10.59
N SER A 353 5.93 6.04 -10.25
CA SER A 353 4.82 5.28 -9.72
C SER A 353 4.27 4.29 -10.76
N LEU A 354 4.15 4.65 -12.04
CA LEU A 354 3.75 3.69 -13.08
C LEU A 354 4.76 2.55 -13.26
N THR A 355 6.06 2.84 -13.16
CA THR A 355 7.10 1.82 -13.35
C THR A 355 7.25 0.86 -12.17
N ALA A 356 6.97 1.30 -10.93
CA ALA A 356 7.31 0.55 -9.73
C ALA A 356 6.14 0.29 -8.76
N GLU A 357 5.24 1.24 -8.59
CA GLU A 357 4.27 1.22 -7.47
C GLU A 357 2.85 0.85 -7.92
N VAL A 358 2.45 1.26 -9.12
CA VAL A 358 1.11 1.05 -9.66
C VAL A 358 1.06 -0.27 -10.40
N ALA A 359 0.06 -1.10 -10.04
CA ALA A 359 -0.15 -2.42 -10.62
C ALA A 359 1.11 -3.31 -10.54
N GLN A 360 1.66 -3.46 -9.33
CA GLN A 360 2.71 -4.45 -9.05
C GLN A 360 2.33 -5.82 -9.61
N CYS A 361 3.23 -6.43 -10.40
CA CYS A 361 2.90 -7.66 -11.12
C CYS A 361 3.43 -8.94 -10.46
N LYS A 362 3.94 -8.88 -9.23
CA LYS A 362 4.30 -10.05 -8.40
C LYS A 362 3.21 -11.11 -8.27
N PRO A 363 1.90 -10.79 -8.19
CA PRO A 363 0.86 -11.81 -8.22
C PRO A 363 0.92 -12.70 -9.47
N ILE A 364 1.35 -12.17 -10.63
CA ILE A 364 1.48 -12.94 -11.87
C ILE A 364 2.59 -13.98 -11.75
N SER A 365 3.78 -13.60 -11.25
CA SER A 365 4.86 -14.57 -11.04
C SER A 365 4.48 -15.62 -10.00
N ASN A 366 3.79 -15.22 -8.93
CA ASN A 366 3.34 -16.14 -7.89
C ASN A 366 2.33 -17.17 -8.43
N ILE A 367 1.45 -16.78 -9.36
CA ILE A 367 0.53 -17.73 -10.02
C ILE A 367 1.31 -18.76 -10.83
N VAL A 368 2.32 -18.32 -11.60
CA VAL A 368 3.16 -19.22 -12.40
C VAL A 368 3.91 -20.20 -11.49
N ASP A 369 4.51 -19.72 -10.41
CA ASP A 369 5.21 -20.55 -9.42
C ASP A 369 4.24 -21.53 -8.73
N SER A 370 3.05 -21.07 -8.37
CA SER A 370 2.03 -21.92 -7.74
C SER A 370 1.53 -23.00 -8.68
N LEU A 371 1.34 -22.69 -9.97
CA LEU A 371 0.93 -23.65 -10.99
C LEU A 371 2.00 -24.70 -11.22
N GLU A 372 3.28 -24.32 -11.26
CA GLU A 372 4.40 -25.27 -11.32
C GLU A 372 4.35 -26.23 -10.14
N ILE A 373 4.29 -25.70 -8.91
CA ILE A 373 4.30 -26.52 -7.69
C ILE A 373 3.11 -27.48 -7.65
N VAL A 374 1.89 -26.99 -7.92
CA VAL A 374 0.67 -27.81 -7.85
C VAL A 374 0.63 -28.84 -8.99
N ALA A 375 0.88 -28.43 -10.23
CA ALA A 375 0.77 -29.33 -11.36
C ALA A 375 1.91 -30.35 -11.38
N CYS A 376 3.16 -29.91 -11.22
CA CYS A 376 4.32 -30.78 -11.36
C CYS A 376 4.63 -31.53 -10.07
N SER A 377 4.89 -30.81 -8.97
CA SER A 377 5.35 -31.44 -7.73
C SER A 377 4.27 -32.17 -6.95
N PHE A 378 3.00 -31.76 -7.05
CA PHE A 378 1.92 -32.50 -6.38
C PHE A 378 1.27 -33.52 -7.29
N ILE A 379 0.78 -33.13 -8.47
CA ILE A 379 0.00 -34.04 -9.32
C ILE A 379 0.91 -35.01 -10.08
N ILE A 380 1.86 -34.52 -10.86
CA ILE A 380 2.69 -35.36 -11.74
C ILE A 380 3.61 -36.28 -10.93
N ASP A 381 4.26 -35.79 -9.88
CA ASP A 381 5.08 -36.64 -9.01
C ASP A 381 4.26 -37.73 -8.30
N SER A 382 3.02 -37.43 -7.88
CA SER A 382 2.13 -38.44 -7.28
C SER A 382 1.72 -39.50 -8.30
N VAL A 383 1.36 -39.09 -9.53
CA VAL A 383 1.05 -40.02 -10.63
C VAL A 383 2.28 -40.87 -10.96
N ASN A 384 3.47 -40.26 -10.94
CA ASN A 384 4.73 -40.95 -11.20
C ASN A 384 5.04 -42.01 -10.16
N THR A 385 4.89 -41.64 -8.88
CA THR A 385 5.04 -42.57 -7.75
C THR A 385 4.01 -43.70 -7.82
N PHE A 386 2.78 -43.39 -8.21
CA PHE A 386 1.69 -44.37 -8.29
C PHE A 386 1.92 -45.42 -9.38
N TRP A 387 2.26 -45.02 -10.62
CA TRP A 387 2.53 -46.01 -11.67
C TRP A 387 3.82 -46.79 -11.39
N PHE A 388 4.82 -46.17 -10.77
CA PHE A 388 6.06 -46.85 -10.39
C PHE A 388 5.79 -47.96 -9.35
N GLY A 389 4.97 -47.66 -8.33
CA GLY A 389 4.55 -48.63 -7.32
C GLY A 389 3.74 -49.79 -7.92
N LEU A 390 2.72 -49.48 -8.74
CA LEU A 390 1.93 -50.50 -9.43
C LEU A 390 2.75 -51.33 -10.41
N GLY A 391 3.71 -50.73 -11.10
CA GLY A 391 4.65 -51.43 -11.98
C GLY A 391 5.52 -52.42 -11.21
N GLY A 392 5.99 -52.05 -10.02
CA GLY A 392 6.67 -52.97 -9.10
C GLY A 392 5.80 -54.17 -8.72
N CYS A 393 4.52 -53.93 -8.41
CA CYS A 393 3.56 -55.01 -8.15
C CYS A 393 3.40 -55.95 -9.35
N CYS A 394 3.37 -55.42 -10.59
CA CYS A 394 3.30 -56.24 -11.81
C CYS A 394 4.49 -57.19 -11.93
N ILE A 395 5.69 -56.71 -11.64
CA ILE A 395 6.92 -57.52 -11.70
C ILE A 395 6.87 -58.64 -10.65
N LEU A 396 6.40 -58.32 -9.43
CA LEU A 396 6.28 -59.29 -8.34
C LEU A 396 5.10 -60.27 -8.50
N LEU A 397 4.11 -59.97 -9.34
CA LEU A 397 3.02 -60.90 -9.67
C LEU A 397 3.53 -62.17 -10.34
N ILE A 398 4.57 -62.09 -11.18
CA ILE A 398 5.12 -63.26 -11.88
C ILE A 398 5.67 -64.31 -10.91
N PRO A 399 6.63 -64.00 -10.01
CA PRO A 399 7.08 -64.96 -9.01
C PRO A 399 5.96 -65.35 -8.04
N SER A 400 5.07 -64.42 -7.67
CA SER A 400 3.91 -64.70 -6.81
C SER A 400 2.99 -65.78 -7.40
N ILE A 401 2.71 -65.75 -8.71
CA ILE A 401 1.93 -66.77 -9.40
C ILE A 401 2.63 -68.14 -9.34
N ILE A 402 3.94 -68.18 -9.60
CA ILE A 402 4.72 -69.43 -9.57
C ILE A 402 4.66 -70.07 -8.17
N PHE A 403 4.92 -69.27 -7.13
CA PHE A 403 4.85 -69.74 -5.75
C PHE A 403 3.44 -70.17 -5.37
N SER A 404 2.42 -69.40 -5.74
CA SER A 404 1.01 -69.70 -5.45
C SER A 404 0.56 -71.02 -6.07
N VAL A 405 0.94 -71.31 -7.32
CA VAL A 405 0.60 -72.59 -7.99
C VAL A 405 1.34 -73.76 -7.32
N LYS A 406 2.60 -73.59 -6.93
CA LYS A 406 3.37 -74.64 -6.24
C LYS A 406 2.83 -74.91 -4.83
N LEU A 407 2.56 -73.86 -4.06
CA LEU A 407 1.98 -73.93 -2.72
C LEU A 407 0.56 -74.49 -2.74
N ALA A 408 -0.27 -74.15 -3.73
CA ALA A 408 -1.63 -74.68 -3.83
C ALA A 408 -1.67 -76.22 -3.88
N LYS A 409 -0.67 -76.86 -4.48
CA LYS A 409 -0.53 -78.33 -4.46
C LYS A 409 -0.27 -78.89 -3.07
N PHE A 410 0.47 -78.16 -2.24
CA PHE A 410 0.76 -78.54 -0.85
C PHE A 410 -0.36 -78.16 0.12
N TYR A 411 -1.30 -77.28 -0.25
CA TYR A 411 -2.43 -76.86 0.59
C TYR A 411 -3.74 -77.59 0.26
N ARG A 412 -3.96 -77.99 -1.01
CA ARG A 412 -5.13 -78.82 -1.38
C ARG A 412 -5.03 -80.21 -0.77
N ARG A 413 -6.18 -80.78 -0.39
CA ARG A 413 -6.29 -82.16 0.12
C ARG A 413 -6.08 -83.12 -1.06
N MET A 414 -5.29 -84.18 -0.87
CA MET A 414 -5.19 -85.28 -1.83
C MET A 414 -6.26 -86.33 -1.50
N ASP A 415 -6.97 -86.81 -2.51
CA ASP A 415 -8.13 -87.71 -2.32
C ASP A 415 -7.72 -89.17 -2.02
N THR A 416 -6.45 -89.55 -2.25
CA THR A 416 -5.92 -90.89 -1.95
C THR A 416 -4.46 -90.82 -1.45
N GLU A 417 -4.14 -91.54 -0.38
CA GLU A 417 -2.77 -91.89 0.01
C GLU A 417 -2.41 -93.24 -0.59
N ASP A 418 -1.20 -93.38 -1.13
CA ASP A 418 -0.65 -94.69 -1.48
C ASP A 418 -0.40 -95.45 -0.17
N VAL A 419 -1.20 -96.48 0.09
CA VAL A 419 -0.96 -97.42 1.20
C VAL A 419 0.20 -98.31 0.78
N PHE A 420 1.36 -98.15 1.42
CA PHE A 420 2.41 -99.16 1.37
C PHE A 420 2.01 -100.28 2.34
N GLU A 421 1.55 -101.41 1.81
CA GLU A 421 1.40 -102.64 2.61
C GLU A 421 2.79 -103.19 2.95
N ASP A 422 3.16 -103.12 4.23
CA ASP A 422 4.28 -103.88 4.80
C ASP A 422 3.88 -105.35 4.94
N CYS A 423 4.44 -106.24 4.11
CA CYS A 423 4.95 -107.59 4.43
C CYS A 423 4.92 -108.55 3.21
N SER A 424 6.10 -108.94 2.71
CA SER A 424 6.49 -110.31 2.28
C SER A 424 7.58 -110.25 1.19
N PRO A 425 8.64 -111.10 1.26
CA PRO A 425 9.74 -111.06 0.32
C PRO A 425 9.38 -111.87 -0.94
N TYR A 426 9.00 -111.19 -2.02
CA TYR A 426 9.12 -111.77 -3.34
C TYR A 426 9.63 -110.73 -4.33
N PHE A 427 10.68 -111.11 -5.04
CA PHE A 427 11.30 -110.39 -6.13
C PHE A 427 10.26 -110.20 -7.24
N ASP A 428 10.00 -108.96 -7.66
CA ASP A 428 9.95 -108.65 -9.08
C ASP A 428 9.99 -107.16 -9.40
N THR A 429 10.67 -106.90 -10.51
CA THR A 429 10.89 -105.61 -11.17
C THR A 429 9.59 -104.98 -11.67
N LEU A 430 9.42 -103.65 -11.61
CA LEU A 430 9.44 -102.74 -12.78
C LEU A 430 8.89 -101.34 -12.42
N SER A 431 9.40 -100.37 -13.17
CA SER A 431 9.02 -98.97 -13.30
C SER A 431 7.54 -98.70 -13.60
N ARG A 432 6.92 -97.77 -12.85
CA ARG A 432 5.89 -96.86 -13.41
C ARG A 432 5.55 -95.69 -12.46
N PHE A 433 5.63 -94.47 -12.97
CA PHE A 433 5.04 -93.28 -12.36
C PHE A 433 3.51 -93.33 -12.48
N PRO A 434 2.70 -93.09 -11.43
CA PRO A 434 1.25 -93.02 -11.57
C PRO A 434 0.81 -91.67 -12.17
N ARG A 435 -0.02 -91.73 -13.22
CA ARG A 435 -0.92 -90.65 -13.65
C ARG A 435 -2.22 -90.76 -12.88
N ALA A 436 -2.81 -89.62 -12.51
CA ALA A 436 -4.16 -89.56 -11.97
C ALA A 436 -5.17 -90.09 -13.00
N SER A 437 -5.99 -91.06 -12.60
CA SER A 437 -7.16 -91.52 -13.35
C SER A 437 -8.36 -91.64 -12.40
N ALA A 438 -9.54 -91.33 -12.93
CA ALA A 438 -10.82 -91.20 -12.23
C ALA A 438 -11.36 -92.56 -11.71
N PRO A 439 -12.24 -92.57 -10.69
CA PRO A 439 -12.63 -93.80 -9.98
C PRO A 439 -13.59 -94.68 -10.79
N PRO A 440 -13.56 -96.02 -10.62
CA PRO A 440 -14.55 -96.92 -11.21
C PRO A 440 -15.84 -96.98 -10.37
N CYS A 441 -16.98 -96.92 -11.06
CA CYS A 441 -18.29 -97.33 -10.55
C CYS A 441 -18.38 -98.86 -10.53
N TYR A 442 -18.93 -99.45 -9.47
CA TYR A 442 -19.34 -100.85 -9.42
C TYR A 442 -20.60 -101.02 -8.53
N PRO A 443 -21.35 -102.13 -8.68
CA PRO A 443 -22.81 -102.14 -8.71
C PRO A 443 -23.41 -102.82 -7.48
N ASP A 444 -24.54 -102.32 -7.01
CA ASP A 444 -25.29 -102.98 -5.94
C ASP A 444 -26.14 -104.13 -6.52
N TRP A 445 -26.07 -105.28 -5.83
CA TRP A 445 -27.10 -106.31 -5.82
C TRP A 445 -28.14 -105.96 -4.77
#